data_AF-A0A8T4D4Y3-F1
#
_entry.id   AF-A0A8T4D4Y3-F1
#
_cell.length_a   1.000
_cell.length_b   1.000
_cell.length_c   1.000
_cell.angle_alpha   90.00
_cell.angle_beta   90.00
_cell.angle_gamma   90.00
#
_symmetry.space_group_name_H-M   'P 1'
#
loop_
_entity.id
_entity.type
_entity.pdbx_description
1 polymer ?
#
loop_
_entity_poly.entity_id
_entity_poly.type
_entity_poly.pdbx_seq_one_letter_code
_entity_poly.pdbx_strand_id
1 'polypeptide(L)' 'MSEECIGKPCAVCKTIIQGANYYCQKCKACVCFYCGADMLKEVDTSYLKCPRCGAKLT' A
#
# COMPACT_ATOMS: atom_id res chain seq x y z
N MET A 1 2.22 4.87 -8.02
CA MET A 1 2.70 3.47 -8.09
C MET A 1 4.21 3.53 -8.11
N SER A 2 4.85 3.21 -6.99
CA SER A 2 6.31 3.22 -6.87
C SER A 2 6.87 1.79 -7.00
N GLU A 3 8.06 1.61 -7.55
CA GLU A 3 8.75 0.30 -7.60
C GLU A 3 9.68 0.08 -6.38
N GLU A 4 9.75 1.06 -5.48
CA GLU A 4 10.66 1.11 -4.33
C GLU A 4 10.41 0.02 -3.26
N CYS A 5 9.25 -0.64 -3.32
CA CYS A 5 8.85 -1.67 -2.37
C CYS A 5 8.95 -3.10 -2.92
N ILE A 6 9.39 -3.28 -4.17
CA ILE A 6 9.58 -4.62 -4.74
C ILE A 6 10.65 -5.36 -3.91
N GLY A 7 10.36 -6.60 -3.54
CA GLY A 7 11.17 -7.41 -2.64
C GLY A 7 10.93 -7.15 -1.14
N LYS A 8 10.09 -6.17 -0.76
CA LYS A 8 9.72 -5.92 0.63
C LYS A 8 8.40 -6.60 1.01
N PRO A 9 8.22 -6.99 2.29
CA PRO A 9 6.95 -7.53 2.75
C PRO A 9 5.87 -6.44 2.80
N CYS A 10 4.67 -6.78 2.33
CA CYS A 10 3.49 -5.94 2.45
C CYS A 10 3.16 -5.69 3.93
N ALA A 11 2.83 -4.44 4.28
CA ALA A 11 2.48 -4.05 5.63
C ALA A 11 1.21 -4.75 6.14
N VAL A 12 0.30 -5.10 5.23
CA VAL A 12 -1.01 -5.72 5.49
C VAL A 12 -0.89 -7.25 5.51
N CYS A 13 -0.71 -7.89 4.35
CA CYS A 13 -0.71 -9.35 4.23
C CYS A 13 0.64 -10.03 4.48
N LYS A 14 1.71 -9.27 4.75
CA LYS A 14 3.10 -9.76 4.93
C LYS A 14 3.73 -10.48 3.74
N THR A 15 3.01 -10.66 2.64
CA THR A 15 3.54 -11.24 1.40
C THR A 15 4.60 -10.35 0.77
N ILE A 16 5.61 -10.94 0.15
CA ILE A 16 6.63 -10.22 -0.62
C ILE A 16 6.00 -9.56 -1.84
N ILE A 17 6.22 -8.26 -1.98
CA ILE A 17 5.76 -7.47 -3.13
C ILE A 17 6.62 -7.82 -4.33
N GLN A 18 6.01 -8.29 -5.41
CA GLN A 18 6.70 -8.66 -6.65
C GLN A 18 6.46 -7.71 -7.82
N GLY A 19 5.70 -6.63 -7.61
CA GLY A 19 5.36 -5.70 -8.69
C GLY A 19 4.66 -4.44 -8.17
N ALA A 20 3.55 -4.09 -8.81
CA ALA A 20 2.76 -2.91 -8.46
C ALA A 20 2.47 -2.84 -6.96
N ASN A 21 2.73 -1.67 -6.38
CA ASN A 21 2.57 -1.42 -4.97
C ASN A 21 2.28 0.07 -4.70
N TYR A 22 1.89 0.31 -3.46
CA TYR A 22 1.61 1.60 -2.89
C TYR A 22 2.59 1.84 -1.75
N TYR A 23 3.19 3.02 -1.75
CA TYR A 23 4.16 3.40 -0.74
C TYR A 23 3.66 4.55 0.12
N CYS A 24 3.83 4.41 1.43
CA CYS A 24 3.57 5.49 2.37
C CYS A 24 4.85 6.31 2.60
N GLN A 25 4.91 7.52 2.06
CA GLN A 25 6.03 8.44 2.31
C GLN A 25 6.23 8.76 3.80
N LYS A 26 5.15 8.85 4.58
CA LYS A 26 5.20 9.21 6.00
C LYS A 26 5.71 8.07 6.90
N CYS A 27 5.24 6.86 6.64
CA CYS A 27 5.45 5.70 7.50
C CYS A 27 6.42 4.68 6.90
N LYS A 28 6.95 4.99 5.70
CA LYS A 28 7.77 4.13 4.84
C LYS A 28 7.20 2.71 4.69
N ALA A 29 5.87 2.62 4.73
CA ALA A 29 5.14 1.37 4.70
C ALA A 29 4.83 1.01 3.25
N CYS A 30 5.07 -0.25 2.90
CA CYS A 30 4.83 -0.79 1.57
C CYS A 30 3.54 -1.61 1.58
N VAL A 31 2.64 -1.38 0.63
CA VAL A 31 1.38 -2.13 0.50
C VAL A 31 1.33 -2.70 -0.91
N CYS A 32 1.08 -4.00 -1.05
CA CYS A 32 0.94 -4.61 -2.37
C CYS A 32 -0.32 -4.09 -3.08
N PHE A 33 -0.31 -4.13 -4.42
CA PHE A 33 -1.44 -3.69 -5.22
C PHE A 33 -2.77 -4.33 -4.79
N TYR A 34 -2.78 -5.64 -4.52
CA TYR A 34 -3.99 -6.37 -4.10
C TYR A 34 -4.59 -5.82 -2.80
N CYS A 35 -3.78 -5.66 -1.75
CA CYS A 35 -4.27 -5.10 -0.49
C CYS A 35 -4.73 -3.65 -0.66
N GLY A 36 -4.07 -2.87 -1.53
CA GLY A 36 -4.55 -1.53 -1.85
C GLY A 36 -5.87 -1.53 -2.59
N ALA A 37 -6.03 -2.38 -3.60
CA ALA A 37 -7.27 -2.49 -4.36
C ALA A 37 -8.46 -2.92 -3.46
N ASP A 38 -8.22 -3.81 -2.51
CA ASP A 38 -9.21 -4.21 -1.51
C ASP A 38 -9.62 -3.03 -0.60
N MET A 39 -8.64 -2.28 -0.10
CA MET A 39 -8.89 -1.05 0.67
C MET A 39 -9.67 0.01 -0.11
N LEU A 40 -9.47 0.14 -1.43
CA LEU A 40 -10.25 1.05 -2.27
C LEU A 40 -11.70 0.61 -2.47
N LYS A 41 -11.95 -0.70 -2.42
CA LYS A 41 -13.31 -1.23 -2.55
C LYS A 41 -14.13 -0.97 -1.29
N GLU A 42 -13.51 -1.00 -0.12
CA GLU A 42 -14.20 -0.77 1.16
C GLU A 42 -14.41 0.71 1.49
N VAL A 43 -13.54 1.59 1.01
CA VAL A 43 -13.60 3.02 1.33
C VAL A 43 -13.93 3.80 0.08
N ASP A 44 -15.12 4.43 0.05
CA ASP A 44 -15.65 5.33 -1.00
C ASP A 44 -14.84 6.64 -1.12
N THR A 45 -13.51 6.50 -1.14
CA THR A 45 -12.54 7.59 -1.14
C THR A 45 -11.64 7.43 -2.34
N SER A 46 -11.39 8.54 -3.04
CA SER A 46 -10.59 8.58 -4.26
C SER A 46 -9.09 8.30 -4.05
N TYR A 47 -8.66 7.84 -2.87
CA TYR A 47 -7.26 7.59 -2.56
C TYR A 47 -7.06 6.54 -1.47
N LEU A 48 -5.99 5.75 -1.60
CA LEU A 48 -5.56 4.77 -0.62
C LEU A 48 -5.04 5.46 0.65
N LYS A 49 -5.44 4.98 1.83
CA LYS A 49 -4.91 5.43 3.12
C LYS A 49 -3.98 4.37 3.71
N CYS A 50 -2.88 4.83 4.32
CA CYS A 50 -1.93 3.95 4.97
C CYS A 50 -2.58 3.31 6.21
N PRO A 51 -2.58 1.98 6.34
CA PRO A 51 -3.20 1.30 7.49
C PRO A 51 -2.53 1.63 8.82
N ARG A 52 -1.29 2.12 8.80
CA ARG A 52 -0.55 2.50 10.02
C ARG A 52 -0.80 3.92 10.50
N CYS A 53 -1.01 4.86 9.59
CA CYS A 53 -0.98 6.28 9.95
C CYS A 53 -2.03 7.13 9.23
N GLY A 54 -2.94 6.52 8.47
CA GLY A 54 -4.04 7.19 7.77
C GLY A 54 -3.62 8.14 6.64
N ALA A 55 -2.32 8.34 6.43
CA ALA A 55 -1.79 9.21 5.37
C ALA A 55 -2.06 8.62 3.99
N LYS A 56 -2.22 9.47 2.98
CA LYS A 56 -2.38 9.04 1.59
C LYS A 56 -1.18 8.21 1.12
N LEU A 57 -1.43 7.05 0.52
CA LEU A 57 -0.40 6.26 -0.16
C LEU A 57 -0.26 6.74 -1.61
N THR A 58 0.95 6.61 -2.16
CA THR A 58 1.32 7.04 -3.51
C THR A 58 1.83 5.86 -4.35
#